data_AF-A0A4Y4D495-F1
#
_entry.id   AF-A0A4Y4D495-F1
#
_cell.length_a   1.000
_cell.length_b   1.000
_cell.length_c   1.000
_cell.angle_alpha   90.00
_cell.angle_beta   90.00
_cell.angle_gamma   90.00
#
_symmetry.space_group_name_H-M   'P 1'
#
loop_
_entity.id
_entity.type
_entity.pdbx_description
1 polymer ?
#
loop_
_entity_poly.entity_id
_entity_poly.type
_entity_poly.pdbx_seq_one_letter_code
_entity_poly.pdbx_strand_id
1 'polypeptide(L)'
;MLLRSSMYVTPLELPVWWIAFSLVVAPLERRFRWRRVLGGVAVGHVGATVAVALLQLWVGPEPSLPGLAPTRIDVGASYGFFALAALATYGSEGRRRVLWIAAIFGWIAVSLALEVSWAPIGHTIAALLGFASFRLVSPAAAVRHEARVRARHLYEMQH
;
A
#
# COMPACT_ATOMS: atom_id res chain seq x y z
N MET A 1 -3.43 -21.36 13.96
CA MET A 1 -4.55 -20.41 13.85
C MET A 1 -4.16 -19.03 13.26
N LEU A 2 -3.04 -18.90 12.53
CA LEU A 2 -2.59 -17.60 11.98
C LEU A 2 -3.10 -17.33 10.56
N LEU A 3 -3.28 -18.36 9.73
CA LEU A 3 -3.83 -18.24 8.37
C LEU A 3 -5.30 -17.80 8.33
N ARG A 4 -6.07 -18.04 9.40
CA ARG A 4 -7.49 -17.66 9.50
C ARG A 4 -7.69 -16.20 9.91
N SER A 5 -6.67 -15.54 10.44
CA SER A 5 -6.79 -14.20 11.05
C SER A 5 -6.43 -13.06 10.10
N SER A 6 -5.63 -13.29 9.05
CA SER A 6 -5.19 -12.24 8.13
C SER A 6 -6.05 -12.10 6.87
N MET A 7 -6.95 -13.06 6.63
CA MET A 7 -7.88 -13.07 5.51
C MET A 7 -9.30 -13.33 6.04
N TYR A 8 -9.92 -12.33 6.67
CA TYR A 8 -11.39 -12.28 6.76
C TYR A 8 -11.93 -12.00 5.36
N VAL A 9 -11.87 -13.02 4.51
CA VAL A 9 -12.24 -12.97 3.11
C VAL A 9 -13.13 -14.18 2.87
N THR A 10 -14.38 -13.95 2.50
CA THR A 10 -15.31 -15.03 2.14
C THR A 10 -14.76 -15.79 0.92
N PRO A 11 -15.15 -17.05 0.70
CA PRO A 11 -14.72 -17.82 -0.47
C PRO A 11 -14.98 -17.12 -1.81
N LEU A 12 -16.00 -16.24 -1.87
CA LEU A 12 -16.34 -15.44 -3.04
C LEU A 12 -15.44 -14.21 -3.22
N GLU A 13 -14.98 -13.60 -2.14
CA GLU A 13 -14.09 -12.44 -2.18
C GLU A 13 -12.64 -12.85 -2.48
N LEU A 14 -12.26 -14.08 -2.18
CA LEU A 14 -10.93 -14.62 -2.41
C LEU A 14 -10.49 -14.53 -3.89
N PRO A 15 -11.27 -14.99 -4.88
CA PRO A 15 -10.94 -14.80 -6.29
C PRO A 15 -10.94 -13.33 -6.71
N VAL A 16 -11.80 -12.49 -6.13
CA VAL A 16 -11.82 -11.04 -6.41
C VAL A 16 -10.51 -10.40 -5.97
N TRP A 17 -10.07 -10.67 -4.74
CA TRP A 17 -8.79 -10.19 -4.23
C TRP A 17 -7.62 -10.76 -5.02
N TRP A 18 -7.64 -12.05 -5.37
CA TRP A 18 -6.59 -12.64 -6.19
C TRP A 18 -6.48 -11.93 -7.55
N ILE A 19 -7.59 -11.72 -8.24
CA ILE A 19 -7.61 -11.01 -9.53
C ILE A 19 -7.10 -9.58 -9.35
N ALA A 20 -7.62 -8.84 -8.37
CA ALA A 20 -7.22 -7.47 -8.10
C ALA A 20 -5.71 -7.36 -7.81
N PHE A 21 -5.20 -8.19 -6.90
CA PHE A 21 -3.76 -8.24 -6.59
C PHE A 21 -2.94 -8.61 -7.81
N SER A 22 -3.36 -9.59 -8.60
CA SER A 22 -2.64 -10.00 -9.82
C SER A 22 -2.55 -8.86 -10.83
N LEU A 23 -3.64 -8.13 -11.03
CA LEU A 23 -3.70 -7.01 -11.97
C LEU A 23 -2.82 -5.82 -11.54
N VAL A 24 -2.53 -5.67 -10.25
CA VAL A 24 -1.69 -4.59 -9.73
C VAL A 24 -0.23 -5.02 -9.57
N VAL A 25 0.01 -6.20 -8.98
CA VAL A 25 1.34 -6.73 -8.68
C VAL A 25 2.07 -7.11 -9.96
N ALA A 26 1.44 -7.85 -10.89
CA ALA A 26 2.15 -8.36 -12.06
C ALA A 26 2.73 -7.24 -12.95
N PRO A 27 2.02 -6.14 -13.25
CA PRO A 27 2.61 -5.02 -13.98
C PRO A 27 3.71 -4.30 -13.19
N LEU A 28 3.54 -4.15 -11.88
CA LEU A 28 4.53 -3.52 -11.00
C LEU A 28 5.83 -4.32 -10.95
N GLU A 29 5.75 -5.64 -10.80
CA GLU A 29 6.94 -6.50 -10.73
C GLU A 29 7.70 -6.52 -12.06
N ARG A 30 6.97 -6.61 -13.17
CA ARG A 30 7.55 -6.53 -14.53
C ARG A 30 8.30 -5.21 -14.75
N ARG A 31 7.79 -4.10 -14.21
CA ARG A 31 8.36 -2.77 -14.44
C ARG A 31 9.45 -2.37 -13.45
N PHE A 32 9.30 -2.73 -12.17
CA PHE A 32 10.13 -2.18 -11.09
C PHE A 32 10.93 -3.22 -10.32
N ARG A 33 10.88 -4.51 -10.70
CA ARG A 33 11.50 -5.65 -9.99
C ARG A 33 10.82 -5.97 -8.65
N TRP A 34 10.68 -7.26 -8.38
CA TRP A 34 9.97 -7.79 -7.20
C TRP A 34 10.43 -7.19 -5.86
N ARG A 35 11.73 -6.94 -5.67
CA ARG A 35 12.27 -6.39 -4.40
C ARG A 35 11.69 -5.02 -4.04
N ARG A 36 11.53 -4.14 -5.03
CA ARG A 36 10.98 -2.78 -4.82
C ARG A 36 9.49 -2.83 -4.55
N VAL A 37 8.79 -3.74 -5.24
CA VAL A 37 7.36 -4.02 -5.02
C VAL A 37 7.15 -4.55 -3.60
N LEU A 38 7.95 -5.54 -3.18
CA LEU A 38 7.91 -6.10 -1.83
C LEU A 38 8.21 -5.04 -0.76
N GLY A 39 9.21 -4.19 -0.97
CA GLY A 39 9.50 -3.08 -0.07
C GLY A 39 8.32 -2.11 0.06
N GLY A 40 7.64 -1.82 -1.04
CA GLY A 40 6.42 -1.00 -1.06
C GLY A 40 5.26 -1.63 -0.28
N VAL A 41 5.01 -2.93 -0.48
CA VAL A 41 4.03 -3.70 0.31
C VAL A 41 4.38 -3.65 1.78
N ALA A 42 5.64 -3.94 2.13
CA ALA A 42 6.07 -4.00 3.52
C ALA A 42 5.87 -2.65 4.22
N VAL A 43 6.31 -1.55 3.61
CA VAL A 43 6.16 -0.20 4.17
C VAL A 43 4.68 0.16 4.31
N GLY A 44 3.87 -0.07 3.28
CA GLY A 44 2.46 0.30 3.32
C GLY A 44 1.62 -0.57 4.25
N HIS A 45 1.80 -1.89 4.21
CA HIS A 45 1.06 -2.85 5.02
C HIS A 45 1.44 -2.72 6.50
N VAL A 46 2.73 -2.89 6.83
CA VAL A 46 3.20 -2.83 8.22
C VAL A 46 3.03 -1.42 8.78
N GLY A 47 3.36 -0.40 7.99
CA GLY A 47 3.20 1.00 8.40
C GLY A 47 1.74 1.36 8.70
N ALA A 48 0.79 0.93 7.86
CA ALA A 48 -0.62 1.17 8.11
C ALA A 48 -1.12 0.38 9.34
N THR A 49 -0.73 -0.88 9.49
CA THR A 49 -1.10 -1.69 10.67
C THR A 49 -0.58 -1.05 11.96
N VAL A 50 0.68 -0.61 11.99
CA VAL A 50 1.26 0.07 13.16
C VAL A 50 0.56 1.40 13.42
N ALA A 51 0.31 2.20 12.38
CA ALA A 51 -0.34 3.49 12.53
C ALA A 51 -1.79 3.36 13.06
N VAL A 52 -2.57 2.40 12.53
CA VAL A 52 -3.92 2.11 13.02
C VAL A 52 -3.88 1.64 14.47
N ALA A 53 -2.96 0.75 14.83
CA ALA A 53 -2.80 0.30 16.22
C ALA A 53 -2.44 1.46 17.17
N LEU A 54 -1.54 2.36 16.76
CA LEU A 54 -1.20 3.55 17.55
C LEU A 54 -2.38 4.52 17.67
N LEU A 55 -3.16 4.71 16.60
CA LEU A 55 -4.36 5.54 16.63
C LEU A 55 -5.43 4.96 17.57
N GLN A 56 -5.63 3.64 17.56
CA GLN A 56 -6.52 2.95 18.50
C GLN A 56 -6.11 3.19 19.95
N LEU A 57 -4.80 3.08 20.25
CA LEU A 57 -4.27 3.37 21.58
C LEU A 57 -4.45 4.84 21.99
N TRP A 58 -4.34 5.76 21.04
CA TRP A 58 -4.44 7.20 21.29
C TRP A 58 -5.88 7.68 21.49
N VAL A 59 -6.83 7.14 20.70
CA VAL A 59 -8.27 7.44 20.86
C VAL A 59 -8.82 6.87 22.17
N GLY A 60 -8.24 5.76 22.64
CA GLY A 60 -8.62 5.14 23.91
C GLY A 60 -10.01 4.47 23.86
N PRO A 61 -10.46 3.89 24.99
CA PRO A 61 -11.73 3.14 25.06
C PRO A 61 -12.99 4.02 25.13
N GLU A 62 -12.85 5.34 25.23
CA GLU A 62 -13.96 6.28 25.31
C GLU A 62 -14.77 6.30 23.99
N PRO A 63 -16.11 6.33 24.05
CA PRO A 63 -16.99 6.37 22.88
C PRO A 63 -16.97 7.77 22.23
N SER A 64 -15.80 8.22 21.80
CA SER A 64 -15.60 9.57 21.27
C SER A 64 -16.06 9.70 19.81
N LEU A 65 -16.20 8.59 19.08
CA LEU A 65 -16.65 8.56 17.69
C LEU A 65 -17.72 7.48 17.46
N PRO A 66 -18.98 7.86 17.19
CA PRO A 66 -20.04 6.91 16.84
C PRO A 66 -19.62 6.05 15.65
N GLY A 67 -19.57 4.72 15.84
CA GLY A 67 -19.23 3.74 14.79
C GLY A 67 -17.80 3.18 14.85
N LEU A 68 -16.85 3.87 15.50
CA LEU A 68 -15.48 3.38 15.68
C LEU A 68 -15.37 2.54 16.95
N ALA A 69 -15.36 1.21 16.80
CA ALA A 69 -15.19 0.30 17.92
C ALA A 69 -13.79 0.48 18.56
N PRO A 70 -13.67 0.73 19.87
CA PRO A 70 -12.42 1.18 20.50
C PRO A 70 -11.22 0.22 20.35
N THR A 71 -11.48 -1.09 20.24
CA THR A 71 -10.42 -2.09 20.07
C THR A 71 -10.90 -3.25 19.21
N ARG A 72 -10.49 -3.26 17.93
CA ARG A 72 -10.62 -4.42 17.04
C ARG A 72 -9.27 -4.65 16.38
N ILE A 73 -8.80 -5.91 16.36
CA ILE A 73 -7.64 -6.31 15.58
C ILE A 73 -7.97 -6.01 14.11
N ASP A 74 -7.38 -4.95 13.57
CA ASP A 74 -7.57 -4.54 12.19
C ASP A 74 -6.25 -4.70 11.44
N VAL A 75 -6.08 -5.90 10.90
CA VAL A 75 -4.88 -6.32 10.17
C VAL A 75 -5.35 -6.92 8.85
N GLY A 76 -5.39 -6.11 7.81
CA GLY A 76 -5.92 -6.49 6.51
C GLY A 76 -4.84 -6.65 5.44
N ALA A 77 -4.88 -7.76 4.69
CA ALA A 77 -4.14 -7.89 3.43
C ALA A 77 -4.44 -6.72 2.46
N SER A 78 -5.66 -6.17 2.53
CA SER A 78 -6.11 -5.00 1.78
C SER A 78 -5.23 -3.76 1.98
N TYR A 79 -4.54 -3.59 3.11
CA TYR A 79 -3.61 -2.47 3.31
C TYR A 79 -2.44 -2.56 2.32
N GLY A 80 -1.86 -3.76 2.16
CA GLY A 80 -0.82 -4.00 1.18
C GLY A 80 -1.29 -3.74 -0.25
N PHE A 81 -2.55 -4.07 -0.56
CA PHE A 81 -3.15 -3.75 -1.84
C PHE A 81 -3.21 -2.24 -2.11
N PHE A 82 -3.75 -1.45 -1.19
CA PHE A 82 -3.86 0.00 -1.38
C PHE A 82 -2.50 0.69 -1.51
N ALA A 83 -1.49 0.22 -0.77
CA ALA A 83 -0.12 0.69 -0.92
C ALA A 83 0.45 0.38 -2.32
N LEU A 84 0.22 -0.83 -2.82
CA LEU A 84 0.61 -1.22 -4.18
C LEU A 84 -0.15 -0.46 -5.26
N ALA A 85 -1.46 -0.32 -5.11
CA ALA A 85 -2.30 0.44 -6.04
C ALA A 85 -1.81 1.89 -6.14
N ALA A 86 -1.47 2.51 -5.00
CA ALA A 86 -0.86 3.83 -4.97
C ALA A 86 0.50 3.85 -5.69
N LEU A 87 1.38 2.86 -5.48
CA LEU A 87 2.66 2.75 -6.19
C LEU A 87 2.48 2.54 -7.71
N ALA A 88 1.47 1.79 -8.14
CA ALA A 88 1.17 1.54 -9.56
C ALA A 88 0.86 2.83 -10.33
N THR A 89 0.42 3.87 -9.62
CA THR A 89 0.22 5.22 -10.16
C THR A 89 1.47 5.77 -10.85
N TYR A 90 2.67 5.46 -10.34
CA TYR A 90 3.93 5.94 -10.92
C TYR A 90 4.32 5.21 -12.21
N GLY A 91 3.61 4.13 -12.57
CA GLY A 91 3.70 3.49 -13.88
C GLY A 91 2.78 4.11 -14.93
N SER A 92 1.87 5.00 -14.56
CA SER A 92 0.89 5.58 -15.49
C SER A 92 1.13 7.07 -15.70
N GLU A 93 0.78 7.57 -16.90
CA GLU A 93 0.96 8.98 -17.27
C GLU A 93 -0.36 9.67 -17.60
N GLY A 94 -0.36 11.00 -17.52
CA GLY A 94 -1.47 11.88 -17.90
C GLY A 94 -2.83 11.48 -17.31
N ARG A 95 -3.85 11.40 -18.16
CA ARG A 95 -5.23 11.12 -17.77
C ARG A 95 -5.42 9.76 -17.11
N ARG A 96 -4.68 8.72 -17.53
CA ARG A 96 -4.79 7.37 -16.93
C ARG A 96 -4.35 7.39 -15.47
N ARG A 97 -3.30 8.14 -15.17
CA ARG A 97 -2.82 8.35 -13.80
C ARG A 97 -3.88 9.03 -12.93
N VAL A 98 -4.49 10.10 -13.43
CA VAL A 98 -5.54 10.83 -12.68
C VAL A 98 -6.75 9.95 -12.43
N LEU A 99 -7.23 9.21 -13.45
CA LEU A 99 -8.35 8.29 -13.31
C LEU A 99 -8.05 7.17 -12.29
N TRP A 100 -6.81 6.66 -12.27
CA TRP A 100 -6.39 5.65 -11.31
C TRP A 100 -6.36 6.18 -9.87
N ILE A 101 -5.78 7.37 -9.66
CA ILE A 101 -5.81 8.05 -8.36
C ILE A 101 -7.24 8.29 -7.92
N ALA A 102 -8.10 8.78 -8.82
CA ALA A 102 -9.50 9.03 -8.55
C ALA A 102 -10.25 7.73 -8.19
N ALA A 103 -9.94 6.61 -8.84
CA ALA A 103 -10.52 5.32 -8.49
C ALA A 103 -10.12 4.86 -7.08
N ILE A 104 -8.84 5.02 -6.70
CA ILE A 104 -8.35 4.70 -5.35
C ILE A 104 -9.07 5.54 -4.29
N PHE A 105 -9.05 6.86 -4.44
CA PHE A 105 -9.68 7.75 -3.46
C PHE A 105 -11.20 7.67 -3.49
N GLY A 106 -11.81 7.45 -4.65
CA GLY A 106 -13.26 7.23 -4.78
C GLY A 106 -13.70 6.00 -4.02
N TRP A 107 -12.98 4.87 -4.15
CA TRP A 107 -13.26 3.67 -3.36
C TRP A 107 -13.13 3.92 -1.85
N ILE A 108 -12.05 4.58 -1.42
CA ILE A 108 -11.83 4.92 -0.01
C ILE A 108 -12.95 5.82 0.53
N ALA A 109 -13.34 6.85 -0.23
CA ALA A 109 -14.39 7.78 0.15
C ALA A 109 -15.75 7.08 0.26
N VAL A 110 -16.10 6.21 -0.70
CA VAL A 110 -17.32 5.39 -0.62
C VAL A 110 -17.28 4.48 0.60
N SER A 111 -16.15 3.83 0.87
CA SER A 111 -15.98 2.94 2.02
C SER A 111 -16.18 3.69 3.35
N LEU A 112 -15.58 4.88 3.49
CA LEU A 112 -15.76 5.76 4.66
C LEU A 112 -17.20 6.26 4.80
N ALA A 113 -17.89 6.55 3.69
CA ALA A 113 -19.26 7.05 3.71
C ALA A 113 -20.27 5.96 4.09
N LEU A 114 -20.01 4.70 3.72
CA LEU A 114 -20.87 3.56 4.06
C LEU A 114 -20.66 3.09 5.49
N GLU A 115 -19.41 3.01 5.95
CA GLU A 115 -19.09 2.55 7.30
C GLU A 115 -17.80 3.22 7.80
N VAL A 116 -17.93 4.04 8.85
CA VAL A 116 -16.77 4.60 9.55
C VAL A 116 -16.20 3.54 10.49
N SER A 117 -15.13 2.88 10.05
CA SER A 117 -14.41 1.87 10.82
C SER A 117 -12.89 2.02 10.66
N TRP A 118 -12.11 1.20 11.37
CA TRP A 118 -10.64 1.22 11.27
C TRP A 118 -10.13 0.83 9.88
N ALA A 119 -10.88 0.01 9.13
CA ALA A 119 -10.38 -0.56 7.87
C ALA A 119 -10.23 0.50 6.78
N PRO A 120 -11.23 1.37 6.49
CA PRO A 120 -11.05 2.49 5.55
C PRO A 120 -9.99 3.50 5.99
N ILE A 121 -9.79 3.71 7.30
CA ILE A 121 -8.70 4.54 7.83
C ILE A 121 -7.35 3.89 7.49
N GLY A 122 -7.22 2.58 7.73
CA GLY A 122 -6.05 1.81 7.35
C GLY A 122 -5.78 1.82 5.84
N HIS A 123 -6.82 1.72 5.00
CA HIS A 123 -6.70 1.86 3.53
C HIS A 123 -6.17 3.23 3.14
N THR A 124 -6.66 4.29 3.79
CA THR A 124 -6.21 5.66 3.57
C THR A 124 -4.74 5.81 3.92
N ILE A 125 -4.33 5.38 5.10
CA ILE A 125 -2.92 5.44 5.55
C ILE A 125 -2.03 4.62 4.61
N ALA A 126 -2.45 3.40 4.25
CA ALA A 126 -1.68 2.54 3.36
C ALA A 126 -1.50 3.16 1.97
N ALA A 127 -2.55 3.76 1.40
CA ALA A 127 -2.45 4.47 0.12
C ALA A 127 -1.49 5.67 0.22
N LEU A 128 -1.58 6.47 1.28
CA LEU A 128 -0.67 7.60 1.51
C LEU A 128 0.79 7.15 1.65
N LEU A 129 1.06 6.07 2.40
CA LEU A 129 2.39 5.48 2.51
C LEU A 129 2.90 4.94 1.15
N GLY A 130 2.01 4.35 0.35
CA GLY A 130 2.32 3.91 -1.02
C GLY A 130 2.72 5.07 -1.92
N PHE A 131 1.96 6.19 -1.89
CA PHE A 131 2.34 7.41 -2.61
C PHE A 131 3.65 8.02 -2.08
N ALA A 132 3.84 8.09 -0.76
CA ALA A 132 5.08 8.60 -0.16
C ALA A 132 6.30 7.74 -0.55
N SER A 133 6.08 6.45 -0.83
CA SER A 133 7.11 5.49 -1.25
C SER A 133 7.51 5.60 -2.73
N PHE A 134 7.17 6.69 -3.43
CA PHE A 134 7.46 6.91 -4.86
C PHE A 134 8.93 6.66 -5.24
N ARG A 135 9.88 6.88 -4.32
CA ARG A 135 11.31 6.66 -4.58
C ARG A 135 11.64 5.19 -4.87
N LEU A 136 10.84 4.24 -4.38
CA LEU A 136 11.02 2.81 -4.68
C LEU A 136 10.74 2.48 -6.15
N VAL A 137 9.87 3.26 -6.81
CA VAL A 137 9.39 3.01 -8.18
C VAL A 137 9.64 4.19 -9.12
N SER A 138 10.50 5.13 -8.73
CA SER A 138 10.86 6.30 -9.52
C SER A 138 11.92 5.93 -10.58
N PRO A 139 11.70 6.22 -11.88
CA PRO A 139 12.71 6.06 -12.92
C PRO A 139 14.00 6.85 -12.62
N ALA A 140 13.86 8.08 -12.10
CA ALA A 140 15.01 8.90 -11.70
C ALA A 140 15.81 8.31 -10.53
N ALA A 141 15.16 7.54 -9.64
CA ALA A 141 15.86 6.81 -8.58
C ALA A 141 16.65 5.61 -9.14
N ALA A 142 16.13 4.96 -10.18
CA ALA A 142 16.86 3.89 -10.88
C ALA A 142 18.13 4.42 -11.57
N VAL A 143 18.02 5.53 -12.30
CA VAL A 143 19.17 6.18 -12.97
C VAL A 143 20.25 6.60 -11.96
N ARG A 144 19.86 7.19 -10.82
CA ARG A 144 20.81 7.57 -9.76
C ARG A 144 21.50 6.37 -9.11
N HIS A 145 20.81 5.24 -8.96
CA HIS A 145 21.40 4.03 -8.41
C HIS A 145 22.41 3.41 -9.39
N GLU A 146 22.05 3.30 -10.67
CA GLU A 146 22.96 2.81 -11.71
C GLU A 146 24.20 3.70 -11.84
N ALA A 147 24.03 5.03 -11.81
CA ALA A 147 25.15 5.96 -11.81
C ALA A 147 26.09 5.74 -10.62
N ARG A 148 25.56 5.50 -9.40
CA ARG A 148 26.39 5.21 -8.22
C ARG A 148 27.13 3.87 -8.33
N VAL A 149 26.45 2.82 -8.78
CA VAL A 149 27.07 1.49 -8.94
C VAL A 149 28.18 1.55 -9.99
N ARG A 150 27.94 2.25 -11.10
CA ARG A 150 28.92 2.42 -12.17
C ARG A 150 30.14 3.24 -11.72
N ALA A 151 29.92 4.30 -10.95
CA ALA A 151 30.99 5.09 -10.35
C ALA A 151 31.86 4.27 -9.38
N ARG A 152 31.23 3.40 -8.58
CA ARG A 152 31.94 2.50 -7.66
C ARG A 152 32.82 1.48 -8.40
N HIS A 153 32.29 0.88 -9.47
CA HIS A 153 33.07 -0.04 -10.31
C HIS A 153 34.25 0.64 -10.99
N LEU A 154 34.10 1.89 -11.45
CA LEU A 154 35.20 2.65 -12.04
C LEU A 154 36.30 2.95 -11.01
N TYR A 155 35.92 3.29 -9.78
CA TYR A 155 36.87 3.52 -8.68
C TYR A 155 37.65 2.24 -8.33
N GLU A 156 36.97 1.09 -8.24
CA GLU A 156 37.58 -0.22 -7.97
C GLU A 156 38.47 -0.75 -9.13
N MET A 157 38.39 -0.19 -10.34
CA MET A 157 39.31 -0.52 -11.43
C MET A 157 40.54 0.40 -11.49
N GLN A 158 40.48 1.55 -10.82
CA GLN A 158 41.55 2.56 -10.82
C GLN A 158 42.47 2.48 -9.59
N HIS A 159 42.07 1.70 -8.58
CA HIS A 159 42.77 1.51 -7.31
C HIS A 159 42.74 0.03 -6.91
#